data_AF-A0A964AK82-F1
#
_entry.id   AF-A0A964AK82-F1
#
_cell.length_a   1.000
_cell.length_b   1.000
_cell.length_c   1.000
_cell.angle_alpha   90.00
_cell.angle_beta   90.00
_cell.angle_gamma   90.00
#
_symmetry.space_group_name_H-M   'P 1'
#
loop_
_entity.id
_entity.type
_entity.pdbx_description
1 polymer ?
#
loop_
_entity_poly.entity_id
_entity_poly.type
_entity_poly.pdbx_seq_one_letter_code
_entity_poly.pdbx_strand_id
1 'polypeptide(L)'
;MQLLPPPQERPWLLEQLAELIREAGEDRFLRGPLLEPTIEHFPDPFTADARGVEALALRLLAHVGLGELGVDVRTFSSEGTIDTIGPDGSPTSWRHDGAAAWFAGTHDGVCHFGAEEGQLGDPESLVGVMCHEVTHAWRRHHDLEHGDPDLEELLTDLTTVYLGFGVHTVNNTWRVRTRVIELGSSVERSHSGYLSPQAMSFLFAAWLVARDTGPRERKRVLRFLETNQRAMVKAAVDELSRPGRLDDLLERDDPEPMGQIVRLPVRPDTVHRREGNKALVNTVKGVVFGAIVAFFLVRVMPLAAILAVVAGGVIGARLGAQTRVLYCSGCGEELDQNDAVCPRCGGLVR
;
A
#
# COMPACT_ATOMS: atom_id res chain seq x y z
N MET A 1 -24.67 -0.37 -12.46
CA MET A 1 -23.27 -0.85 -12.39
C MET A 1 -23.32 -2.32 -12.04
N GLN A 2 -22.75 -3.17 -12.90
CA GLN A 2 -22.62 -4.59 -12.60
C GLN A 2 -21.50 -4.76 -11.55
N LEU A 3 -21.84 -5.32 -10.38
CA LEU A 3 -20.95 -5.40 -9.22
C LEU A 3 -20.12 -6.69 -9.15
N LEU A 4 -20.52 -7.72 -9.89
CA LEU A 4 -19.89 -9.03 -9.93
C LEU A 4 -19.36 -9.33 -11.32
N PRO A 5 -18.30 -10.15 -11.46
CA PRO A 5 -17.89 -10.67 -12.74
C PRO A 5 -19.04 -11.41 -13.44
N PRO A 6 -19.03 -11.48 -14.79
CA PRO A 6 -19.84 -12.41 -15.56
C PRO A 6 -19.84 -13.82 -14.93
N PRO A 7 -21.00 -14.50 -14.83
CA PRO A 7 -21.09 -15.80 -14.17
C PRO A 7 -20.12 -16.86 -14.72
N GLN A 8 -19.78 -16.80 -16.01
CA GLN A 8 -18.84 -17.71 -16.66
C GLN A 8 -17.38 -17.46 -16.31
N GLU A 9 -17.02 -16.25 -15.85
CA GLU A 9 -15.65 -15.88 -15.48
C GLU A 9 -15.32 -16.32 -14.04
N ARG A 10 -16.33 -16.39 -13.16
CA ARG A 10 -16.13 -16.70 -11.74
C ARG A 10 -15.51 -18.08 -11.49
N PRO A 11 -15.96 -19.17 -12.15
CA PRO A 11 -15.33 -20.48 -11.96
C PRO A 11 -13.86 -20.46 -12.34
N TRP A 12 -13.52 -19.83 -13.47
CA TRP A 12 -12.14 -19.69 -13.91
C TRP A 12 -11.28 -18.95 -12.88
N LEU A 13 -11.76 -17.82 -12.33
CA LEU A 13 -11.05 -17.07 -11.29
C LEU A 13 -10.78 -17.92 -10.02
N LEU A 14 -11.76 -18.73 -9.59
CA LEU A 14 -11.61 -19.59 -8.42
C LEU A 14 -10.71 -20.80 -8.72
N GLU A 15 -10.79 -21.37 -9.91
CA GLU A 15 -9.95 -22.49 -10.35
C GLU A 15 -8.48 -22.10 -10.44
N GLN A 16 -8.17 -20.94 -11.05
CA GLN A 16 -6.80 -20.42 -11.12
C GLN A 16 -6.26 -20.04 -9.73
N LEU A 17 -7.11 -19.53 -8.84
CA LEU A 17 -6.71 -19.27 -7.45
C LEU A 17 -6.44 -20.56 -6.68
N ALA A 18 -7.24 -21.60 -6.88
CA ALA A 18 -7.03 -22.92 -6.28
C ALA A 18 -5.75 -23.58 -6.82
N GLU A 19 -5.48 -23.46 -8.12
CA GLU A 19 -4.21 -23.89 -8.74
C GLU A 19 -3.01 -23.21 -8.08
N LEU A 20 -3.02 -21.87 -7.99
CA LEU A 20 -1.96 -21.11 -7.34
C LEU A 20 -1.77 -21.54 -5.87
N ILE A 21 -2.86 -21.73 -5.11
CA ILE A 21 -2.79 -22.17 -3.71
C ILE A 21 -2.18 -23.57 -3.61
N ARG A 22 -2.52 -24.49 -4.51
CA ARG A 22 -1.95 -25.85 -4.54
C ARG A 22 -0.46 -25.85 -4.88
N GLU A 23 -0.03 -24.98 -5.78
CA GLU A 23 1.36 -24.91 -6.23
C GLU A 23 2.26 -24.14 -5.24
N ALA A 24 1.79 -23.00 -4.73
CA ALA A 24 2.57 -22.12 -3.86
C ALA A 24 2.33 -22.32 -2.37
N GLY A 25 1.32 -23.11 -2.01
CA GLY A 25 0.92 -23.40 -0.62
C GLY A 25 -0.14 -22.45 -0.08
N GLU A 26 -0.96 -22.97 0.84
CA GLU A 26 -2.09 -22.25 1.44
C GLU A 26 -1.68 -21.25 2.54
N ASP A 27 -0.53 -21.46 3.17
CA ASP A 27 -0.09 -20.69 4.35
C ASP A 27 -0.05 -19.20 4.08
N ARG A 28 0.51 -18.80 2.95
CA ARG A 28 0.56 -17.38 2.59
C ARG A 28 -0.84 -16.82 2.32
N PHE A 29 -1.70 -17.56 1.63
CA PHE A 29 -3.06 -17.12 1.34
C PHE A 29 -3.88 -16.93 2.62
N LEU A 30 -3.85 -17.92 3.51
CA LEU A 30 -4.66 -17.96 4.72
C LEU A 30 -4.09 -17.14 5.88
N ARG A 31 -2.76 -17.12 6.02
CA ARG A 31 -2.08 -16.59 7.21
C ARG A 31 -1.13 -15.44 6.90
N GLY A 32 -0.76 -15.22 5.64
CA GLY A 32 0.11 -14.12 5.23
C GLY A 32 -0.45 -12.74 5.59
N PRO A 33 0.41 -11.73 5.80
CA PRO A 33 -0.05 -10.38 6.11
C PRO A 33 -0.73 -9.73 4.90
N LEU A 34 -1.77 -8.93 5.16
CA LEU A 34 -2.32 -8.01 4.18
C LEU A 34 -1.43 -6.75 4.15
N LEU A 35 -1.00 -6.33 2.97
CA LEU A 35 -0.30 -5.06 2.81
C LEU A 35 -1.31 -3.91 2.89
N GLU A 36 -1.30 -3.18 4.01
CA GLU A 36 -2.25 -2.09 4.24
C GLU A 36 -1.63 -0.73 3.95
N PRO A 37 -2.40 0.25 3.41
CA PRO A 37 -1.93 1.61 3.14
C PRO A 37 -1.80 2.41 4.43
N THR A 38 -0.82 2.04 5.24
CA THR A 38 -0.61 2.49 6.63
C THR A 38 0.86 2.77 6.86
N ILE A 39 1.16 3.64 7.82
CA ILE A 39 2.55 4.00 8.16
C ILE A 39 3.34 2.79 8.70
N GLU A 40 2.65 1.79 9.23
CA GLU A 40 3.26 0.54 9.69
C GLU A 40 3.87 -0.25 8.53
N HIS A 41 3.19 -0.28 7.37
CA HIS A 41 3.67 -0.97 6.18
C HIS A 41 4.56 -0.08 5.30
N PHE A 42 4.28 1.22 5.25
CA PHE A 42 5.02 2.22 4.47
C PHE A 42 5.55 3.37 5.38
N PRO A 43 6.53 3.09 6.26
CA PRO A 43 7.07 4.10 7.18
C PRO A 43 7.99 5.13 6.51
N ASP A 44 8.52 4.80 5.32
CA ASP A 44 9.54 5.61 4.65
C ASP A 44 8.92 6.81 3.94
N PRO A 45 9.52 8.01 4.04
CA PRO A 45 9.15 9.12 3.18
C PRO A 45 9.41 8.77 1.71
N PHE A 46 8.40 8.92 0.86
CA PHE A 46 8.55 8.69 -0.58
C PHE A 46 9.18 9.89 -1.27
N THR A 47 10.18 9.64 -2.14
CA THR A 47 10.74 10.61 -3.07
C THR A 47 10.31 10.25 -4.50
N ALA A 48 9.88 11.24 -5.28
CA ALA A 48 9.43 11.04 -6.66
C ALA A 48 10.61 10.89 -7.64
N ASP A 49 11.47 9.90 -7.38
CA ASP A 49 12.67 9.56 -8.14
C ASP A 49 12.94 8.04 -8.10
N ALA A 50 13.96 7.58 -8.84
CA ALA A 50 14.33 6.17 -8.90
C ALA A 50 14.58 5.56 -7.50
N ARG A 51 15.15 6.34 -6.57
CA ARG A 51 15.45 5.87 -5.21
C ARG A 51 14.20 5.61 -4.39
N GLY A 52 13.17 6.45 -4.54
CA GLY A 52 11.88 6.22 -3.88
C GLY A 52 11.19 4.97 -4.40
N VAL A 53 11.28 4.71 -5.70
CA VAL A 53 10.75 3.47 -6.31
C VAL A 53 11.56 2.25 -5.87
N GLU A 54 12.89 2.35 -5.81
CA GLU A 54 13.78 1.28 -5.33
C GLU A 54 13.45 0.89 -3.88
N ALA A 55 13.32 1.88 -2.99
CA ALA A 55 12.94 1.65 -1.60
C ALA A 55 11.55 0.98 -1.48
N LEU A 56 10.59 1.40 -2.31
CA LEU A 56 9.28 0.79 -2.41
C LEU A 56 9.37 -0.68 -2.88
N ALA A 57 10.10 -0.95 -3.97
CA ALA A 57 10.27 -2.29 -4.51
C ALA A 57 10.93 -3.24 -3.52
N LEU A 58 12.00 -2.81 -2.84
CA LEU A 58 12.67 -3.59 -1.79
C LEU A 58 11.69 -3.98 -0.66
N ARG A 59 10.83 -3.05 -0.27
CA ARG A 59 9.82 -3.26 0.77
C ARG A 59 8.74 -4.24 0.33
N LEU A 60 8.28 -4.13 -0.91
CA LEU A 60 7.30 -5.06 -1.49
C LEU A 60 7.90 -6.47 -1.66
N LEU A 61 9.15 -6.58 -2.11
CA LEU A 61 9.88 -7.85 -2.19
C LEU A 61 10.05 -8.48 -0.80
N ALA A 62 10.43 -7.69 0.20
CA ALA A 62 10.52 -8.18 1.58
C ALA A 62 9.17 -8.65 2.14
N HIS A 63 8.06 -7.96 1.82
CA HIS A 63 6.71 -8.40 2.18
C HIS A 63 6.39 -9.79 1.59
N VAL A 64 6.84 -10.04 0.35
CA VAL A 64 6.64 -11.33 -0.32
C VAL A 64 7.76 -12.34 -0.05
N GLY A 65 8.66 -12.08 0.90
CA GLY A 65 9.69 -13.03 1.32
C GLY A 65 10.88 -13.14 0.37
N LEU A 66 11.10 -12.13 -0.48
CA LEU A 66 12.23 -11.99 -1.40
C LEU A 66 13.14 -10.81 -0.99
N GLY A 67 13.23 -10.51 0.30
CA GLY A 67 13.93 -9.33 0.83
C GLY A 67 15.45 -9.40 0.74
N GLU A 68 15.99 -10.57 0.40
CA GLU A 68 17.40 -10.81 0.10
C GLU A 68 17.81 -10.40 -1.32
N LEU A 69 16.84 -10.24 -2.23
CA LEU A 69 17.11 -9.77 -3.58
C LEU A 69 17.47 -8.28 -3.58
N GLY A 70 18.45 -7.91 -4.40
CA GLY A 70 18.72 -6.53 -4.74
C GLY A 70 17.64 -5.96 -5.67
N VAL A 71 17.62 -4.63 -5.78
CA VAL A 71 16.74 -3.93 -6.70
C VAL A 71 17.56 -2.91 -7.47
N ASP A 72 17.32 -2.84 -8.78
CA ASP A 72 17.81 -1.78 -9.64
C ASP A 72 16.60 -1.14 -10.34
N VAL A 73 16.48 0.18 -10.25
CA VAL A 73 15.38 0.92 -10.87
C VAL A 73 15.90 1.95 -11.86
N ARG A 74 15.36 1.92 -13.07
CA ARG A 74 15.60 2.96 -14.08
C ARG A 74 14.34 3.76 -14.33
N THR A 75 14.45 5.08 -14.23
CA THR A 75 13.36 5.96 -14.66
C THR A 75 13.46 6.21 -16.16
N PHE A 76 12.31 6.31 -16.81
CA PHE A 76 12.23 6.67 -18.20
C PHE A 76 11.18 7.77 -18.40
N SER A 77 11.47 8.69 -19.31
CA SER A 77 10.46 9.56 -19.88
C SER A 77 9.77 8.82 -21.02
N SER A 78 8.52 9.16 -21.31
CA SER A 78 7.68 8.52 -22.34
C SER A 78 8.24 8.69 -23.79
N GLU A 79 9.46 9.21 -23.94
CA GLU A 79 10.21 9.33 -25.20
C GLU A 79 11.28 8.22 -25.41
N GLY A 80 11.38 7.21 -24.54
CA GLY A 80 12.18 6.00 -24.83
C GLY A 80 12.09 4.89 -23.78
N THR A 81 11.68 3.68 -24.19
CA THR A 81 11.42 2.50 -23.35
C THR A 81 12.45 1.36 -23.53
N ILE A 82 13.03 0.85 -22.44
CA ILE A 82 13.94 -0.31 -22.41
C ILE A 82 13.10 -1.61 -22.39
N ASP A 83 13.37 -2.54 -23.30
CA ASP A 83 12.52 -3.74 -23.53
C ASP A 83 13.20 -5.06 -23.12
N THR A 84 14.53 -5.12 -23.10
CA THR A 84 15.25 -6.32 -22.64
C THR A 84 16.63 -5.91 -22.13
N ILE A 85 17.09 -6.56 -21.06
CA ILE A 85 18.44 -6.37 -20.54
C ILE A 85 19.34 -7.47 -21.13
N GLY A 86 20.36 -7.08 -21.87
CA GLY A 86 21.42 -7.96 -22.34
C GLY A 86 22.20 -8.58 -21.17
N PRO A 87 23.04 -9.60 -21.43
CA PRO A 87 23.79 -10.33 -20.40
C PRO A 87 24.71 -9.46 -19.52
N ASP A 88 24.91 -8.21 -19.89
CA ASP A 88 25.77 -7.21 -19.25
C ASP A 88 24.98 -6.12 -18.50
N GLY A 89 23.65 -6.20 -18.42
CA GLY A 89 22.83 -5.16 -17.81
C GLY A 89 22.36 -4.05 -18.77
N SER A 90 22.67 -4.13 -20.07
CA SER A 90 22.37 -3.08 -21.05
C SER A 90 21.06 -3.29 -21.86
N PRO A 91 20.27 -2.26 -22.19
CA PRO A 91 19.04 -2.39 -23.00
C PRO A 91 19.26 -2.88 -24.44
N THR A 92 18.53 -3.90 -24.91
CA THR A 92 18.71 -4.48 -26.26
C THR A 92 17.55 -4.28 -27.27
N SER A 93 16.34 -3.87 -26.86
CA SER A 93 15.25 -3.45 -27.78
C SER A 93 14.35 -2.36 -27.17
N TRP A 94 13.46 -1.77 -28.00
CA TRP A 94 12.58 -0.65 -27.62
C TRP A 94 11.15 -0.81 -28.17
N ARG A 95 10.17 -1.10 -27.30
CA ARG A 95 8.73 -0.79 -27.50
C ARG A 95 7.97 -1.05 -26.21
N HIS A 96 7.05 -0.16 -25.83
CA HIS A 96 5.71 -0.46 -25.26
C HIS A 96 4.95 0.85 -24.96
N ASP A 97 3.64 0.86 -25.23
CA ASP A 97 2.68 1.97 -25.03
C ASP A 97 2.33 2.13 -23.53
N GLY A 98 2.71 3.25 -22.90
CA GLY A 98 2.02 3.80 -21.73
C GLY A 98 2.06 3.05 -20.38
N ALA A 99 2.95 2.09 -20.15
CA ALA A 99 3.08 1.39 -18.86
C ALA A 99 3.72 2.29 -17.78
N ALA A 100 3.12 2.35 -16.59
CA ALA A 100 3.58 3.18 -15.48
C ALA A 100 4.85 2.66 -14.78
N ALA A 101 5.05 1.34 -14.81
CA ALA A 101 6.27 0.65 -14.40
C ALA A 101 6.35 -0.70 -15.14
N TRP A 102 7.50 -1.37 -15.06
CA TRP A 102 7.69 -2.73 -15.60
C TRP A 102 8.78 -3.48 -14.83
N PHE A 103 8.74 -4.81 -14.88
CA PHE A 103 9.79 -5.73 -14.42
C PHE A 103 10.51 -6.39 -15.60
N ALA A 104 11.84 -6.26 -15.70
CA ALA A 104 12.64 -6.84 -16.81
C ALA A 104 13.31 -8.18 -16.47
N GLY A 105 13.10 -8.70 -15.25
CA GLY A 105 13.72 -9.94 -14.81
C GLY A 105 14.70 -9.76 -13.66
N THR A 106 15.26 -10.90 -13.25
CA THR A 106 16.23 -10.98 -12.15
C THR A 106 17.56 -11.50 -12.69
N HIS A 107 18.64 -10.78 -12.43
CA HIS A 107 20.00 -11.16 -12.82
C HIS A 107 20.93 -11.01 -11.62
N ASP A 108 21.77 -12.02 -11.35
CA ASP A 108 22.72 -12.04 -10.22
C ASP A 108 22.10 -11.65 -8.86
N GLY A 109 20.86 -12.07 -8.63
CA GLY A 109 20.11 -11.77 -7.40
C GLY A 109 19.57 -10.34 -7.31
N VAL A 110 19.52 -9.60 -8.42
CA VAL A 110 18.97 -8.24 -8.51
C VAL A 110 17.75 -8.23 -9.41
N CYS A 111 16.61 -7.75 -8.91
CA CYS A 111 15.41 -7.49 -9.69
C CYS A 111 15.51 -6.13 -10.38
N HIS A 112 15.33 -6.11 -11.71
CA HIS A 112 15.39 -4.89 -12.50
C HIS A 112 13.99 -4.37 -12.82
N PHE A 113 13.73 -3.11 -12.47
CA PHE A 113 12.46 -2.45 -12.74
C PHE A 113 12.65 -1.16 -13.53
N GLY A 114 11.62 -0.78 -14.29
CA GLY A 114 11.48 0.55 -14.86
C GLY A 114 10.30 1.30 -14.27
N ALA A 115 10.39 2.62 -14.19
CA ALA A 115 9.27 3.48 -13.77
C ALA A 115 9.15 4.73 -14.65
N GLU A 116 7.93 5.06 -15.07
CA GLU A 116 7.65 6.24 -15.88
C GLU A 116 7.74 7.51 -15.00
N GLU A 117 8.58 8.48 -15.38
CA GLU A 117 8.80 9.73 -14.62
C GLU A 117 7.48 10.49 -14.36
N GLY A 118 6.56 10.46 -15.32
CA GLY A 118 5.25 11.11 -15.22
C GLY A 118 4.34 10.53 -14.12
N GLN A 119 4.60 9.30 -13.67
CA GLN A 119 3.78 8.60 -12.67
C GLN A 119 4.32 8.73 -11.25
N LEU A 120 5.58 9.14 -11.09
CA LEU A 120 6.22 9.29 -9.77
C LEU A 120 5.52 10.33 -8.88
N GLY A 121 4.76 11.25 -9.49
CA GLY A 121 3.97 12.26 -8.77
C GLY A 121 2.70 11.72 -8.08
N ASP A 122 2.30 10.46 -8.32
CA ASP A 122 1.20 9.80 -7.61
C ASP A 122 1.68 8.50 -6.94
N PRO A 123 2.20 8.60 -5.70
CA PRO A 123 2.72 7.45 -4.95
C PRO A 123 1.66 6.38 -4.70
N GLU A 124 0.39 6.76 -4.48
CA GLU A 124 -0.68 5.78 -4.22
C GLU A 124 -0.99 4.94 -5.45
N SER A 125 -0.85 5.50 -6.66
CA SER A 125 -0.99 4.74 -7.91
C SER A 125 0.22 3.86 -8.13
N LEU A 126 1.40 4.43 -7.93
CA LEU A 126 2.67 3.73 -8.13
C LEU A 126 2.79 2.50 -7.24
N VAL A 127 2.33 2.55 -5.99
CA VAL A 127 2.30 1.36 -5.11
C VAL A 127 1.47 0.23 -5.72
N GLY A 128 0.30 0.53 -6.28
CA GLY A 128 -0.54 -0.48 -6.94
C GLY A 128 0.12 -1.11 -8.15
N VAL A 129 0.78 -0.30 -8.99
CA VAL A 129 1.54 -0.79 -10.16
C VAL A 129 2.74 -1.62 -9.70
N MET A 130 3.53 -1.13 -8.75
CA MET A 130 4.70 -1.86 -8.25
C MET A 130 4.33 -3.16 -7.54
N CYS A 131 3.14 -3.27 -6.94
CA CYS A 131 2.64 -4.56 -6.43
C CYS A 131 2.47 -5.58 -7.56
N HIS A 132 2.02 -5.16 -8.74
CA HIS A 132 1.92 -5.99 -9.95
C HIS A 132 3.31 -6.43 -10.43
N GLU A 133 4.23 -5.47 -10.60
CA GLU A 133 5.59 -5.76 -11.08
C GLU A 133 6.38 -6.66 -10.13
N VAL A 134 6.24 -6.46 -8.82
CA VAL A 134 6.86 -7.34 -7.81
C VAL A 134 6.22 -8.73 -7.84
N THR A 135 4.95 -8.83 -8.23
CA THR A 135 4.30 -10.13 -8.39
C THR A 135 4.86 -10.89 -9.58
N HIS A 136 5.21 -10.24 -10.69
CA HIS A 136 5.97 -10.87 -11.77
C HIS A 136 7.32 -11.41 -11.27
N ALA A 137 8.07 -10.63 -10.49
CA ALA A 137 9.31 -11.08 -9.89
C ALA A 137 9.11 -12.31 -8.98
N TRP A 138 8.04 -12.32 -8.19
CA TRP A 138 7.69 -13.45 -7.33
C TRP A 138 7.31 -14.70 -8.13
N ARG A 139 6.45 -14.58 -9.14
CA ARG A 139 6.06 -15.71 -10.00
C ARG A 139 7.26 -16.32 -10.71
N ARG A 140 8.15 -15.49 -11.25
CA ARG A 140 9.43 -15.93 -11.83
C ARG A 140 10.34 -16.63 -10.83
N HIS A 141 10.48 -16.10 -9.61
CA HIS A 141 11.30 -16.72 -8.56
C HIS A 141 10.79 -18.11 -8.15
N HIS A 142 9.48 -18.34 -8.27
CA HIS A 142 8.82 -19.59 -7.90
C HIS A 142 8.53 -20.52 -9.09
N ASP A 143 9.07 -20.23 -10.27
CA ASP A 143 8.85 -21.01 -11.50
C ASP A 143 7.36 -21.17 -11.88
N LEU A 144 6.54 -20.15 -11.61
CA LEU A 144 5.08 -20.16 -11.84
C LEU A 144 4.66 -19.44 -13.13
N GLU A 145 5.61 -18.96 -13.93
CA GLU A 145 5.32 -18.16 -15.12
C GLU A 145 4.64 -18.98 -16.21
N HIS A 146 3.65 -18.38 -16.86
CA HIS A 146 2.99 -18.96 -18.01
C HIS A 146 3.62 -18.48 -19.33
N GLY A 147 3.72 -19.38 -20.31
CA GLY A 147 4.33 -19.07 -21.62
C GLY A 147 3.46 -18.20 -22.54
N ASP A 148 2.22 -17.95 -22.16
CA ASP A 148 1.30 -17.04 -22.85
C ASP A 148 1.30 -15.68 -22.12
N PRO A 149 1.83 -14.60 -22.74
CA PRO A 149 1.96 -13.30 -22.10
C PRO A 149 0.62 -12.71 -21.63
N ASP A 150 -0.45 -12.86 -22.41
CA ASP A 150 -1.75 -12.27 -22.07
C ASP A 150 -2.35 -12.97 -20.84
N LEU A 151 -2.19 -14.29 -20.77
CA LEU A 151 -2.61 -15.07 -19.62
C LEU A 151 -1.72 -14.79 -18.40
N GLU A 152 -0.41 -14.66 -18.58
CA GLU A 152 0.51 -14.37 -17.48
C GLU A 152 0.13 -13.07 -16.76
N GLU A 153 -0.25 -12.02 -17.48
CA GLU A 153 -0.67 -10.77 -16.86
C GLU A 153 -1.96 -10.91 -16.01
N LEU A 154 -2.91 -11.74 -16.46
CA LEU A 154 -4.12 -12.06 -15.67
C LEU A 154 -3.78 -12.88 -14.42
N LEU A 155 -2.84 -13.82 -14.54
CA LEU A 155 -2.37 -14.63 -13.43
C LEU A 155 -1.54 -13.82 -12.44
N THR A 156 -0.77 -12.84 -12.91
CA THR A 156 -0.05 -11.87 -12.08
C THR A 156 -1.03 -11.03 -11.26
N ASP A 157 -2.06 -10.46 -11.89
CA ASP A 157 -3.13 -9.74 -11.19
C ASP A 157 -3.78 -10.59 -10.10
N LEU A 158 -4.12 -11.85 -10.41
CA LEU A 158 -4.67 -12.80 -9.45
C LEU A 158 -3.68 -13.09 -8.30
N THR A 159 -2.41 -13.30 -8.64
CA THR A 159 -1.35 -13.59 -7.67
C THR A 159 -1.14 -12.44 -6.70
N THR A 160 -1.38 -11.18 -7.12
CA THR A 160 -1.29 -10.03 -6.20
C THR A 160 -2.23 -10.18 -4.99
N VAL A 161 -3.43 -10.76 -5.18
CA VAL A 161 -4.36 -11.04 -4.08
C VAL A 161 -3.82 -12.13 -3.17
N TYR A 162 -3.27 -13.21 -3.76
CA TYR A 162 -2.63 -14.29 -3.00
C TYR A 162 -1.47 -13.79 -2.12
N LEU A 163 -0.68 -12.85 -2.62
CA LEU A 163 0.45 -12.24 -1.92
C LEU A 163 0.04 -11.19 -0.86
N GLY A 164 -1.26 -10.89 -0.74
CA GLY A 164 -1.77 -9.90 0.21
C GLY A 164 -1.68 -8.45 -0.27
N PHE A 165 -1.48 -8.21 -1.57
CA PHE A 165 -1.50 -6.86 -2.17
C PHE A 165 -2.90 -6.38 -2.57
N GLY A 166 -3.94 -7.20 -2.35
CA GLY A 166 -5.28 -6.98 -2.90
C GLY A 166 -5.90 -5.61 -2.64
N VAL A 167 -5.61 -4.93 -1.52
CA VAL A 167 -6.09 -3.55 -1.29
C VAL A 167 -5.54 -2.58 -2.34
N HIS A 168 -4.25 -2.67 -2.64
CA HIS A 168 -3.56 -1.76 -3.54
C HIS A 168 -3.94 -2.05 -5.00
N THR A 169 -3.94 -3.31 -5.41
CA THR A 169 -4.22 -3.70 -6.80
C THR A 169 -5.69 -3.53 -7.15
N VAL A 170 -6.63 -3.87 -6.25
CA VAL A 170 -8.07 -3.59 -6.46
C VAL A 170 -8.33 -2.10 -6.65
N ASN A 171 -7.73 -1.23 -5.83
CA ASN A 171 -7.86 0.23 -5.99
C ASN A 171 -7.17 0.76 -7.25
N ASN A 172 -6.25 0.02 -7.86
CA ASN A 172 -5.55 0.42 -9.08
C ASN A 172 -6.26 0.00 -10.37
N THR A 173 -7.20 -0.96 -10.31
CA THR A 173 -7.96 -1.44 -11.48
C THR A 173 -8.80 -0.36 -12.17
N TRP A 174 -9.25 0.66 -11.44
CA TRP A 174 -10.09 1.71 -11.99
C TRP A 174 -9.86 3.01 -11.26
N ARG A 175 -9.19 3.96 -11.91
CA ARG A 175 -8.99 5.31 -11.36
C ARG A 175 -9.57 6.37 -12.28
N VAL A 176 -10.37 7.25 -11.68
CA VAL A 176 -10.94 8.44 -12.32
C VAL A 176 -10.29 9.65 -11.69
N ARG A 177 -9.30 10.26 -12.37
CA ARG A 177 -8.68 11.50 -11.93
C ARG A 177 -9.47 12.68 -12.48
N THR A 178 -9.98 13.53 -11.59
CA THR A 178 -10.51 14.84 -11.98
C THR A 178 -9.42 15.89 -11.77
N ARG A 179 -8.78 16.36 -12.84
CA ARG A 179 -7.80 17.45 -12.81
C ARG A 179 -8.52 18.77 -13.04
N VAL A 180 -8.47 19.70 -12.07
CA VAL A 180 -8.97 21.07 -12.28
C VAL A 180 -7.90 21.87 -13.01
N ILE A 181 -8.24 22.37 -14.20
CA ILE A 181 -7.41 23.26 -15.02
C ILE A 181 -8.04 24.66 -15.06
N GLU A 182 -7.26 25.68 -15.43
CA GLU A 182 -7.68 27.10 -15.44
C GLU A 182 -8.97 27.38 -16.23
N LEU A 183 -9.36 26.49 -17.16
CA LEU A 183 -10.57 26.57 -17.99
C LEU A 183 -11.56 25.39 -17.79
N GLY A 184 -11.53 24.68 -16.67
CA GLY A 184 -12.53 23.65 -16.34
C GLY A 184 -11.99 22.46 -15.54
N SER A 185 -12.75 21.37 -15.45
CA SER A 185 -12.27 20.09 -14.92
C SER A 185 -12.09 19.08 -16.05
N SER A 186 -10.90 18.50 -16.16
CA SER A 186 -10.62 17.34 -17.00
C SER A 186 -10.80 16.07 -16.18
N VAL A 187 -11.54 15.09 -16.71
CA VAL A 187 -11.70 13.77 -16.09
C VAL A 187 -10.90 12.77 -16.91
N GLU A 188 -9.76 12.35 -16.39
CA GLU A 188 -8.90 11.32 -16.98
C GLU A 188 -9.23 9.97 -16.34
N ARG A 189 -9.47 8.96 -17.17
CA ARG A 189 -9.78 7.59 -16.73
C ARG A 189 -8.63 6.70 -17.17
N SER A 190 -7.94 6.09 -16.22
CA SER A 190 -6.89 5.11 -16.51
C SER A 190 -7.29 3.75 -15.95
N HIS A 191 -7.05 2.70 -16.74
CA HIS A 191 -7.17 1.30 -16.35
C HIS A 191 -5.76 0.73 -16.35
N SER A 192 -5.29 0.26 -15.19
CA SER A 192 -3.91 -0.24 -15.04
C SER A 192 -3.83 -1.75 -14.78
N GLY A 193 -4.97 -2.43 -14.61
CA GLY A 193 -5.03 -3.89 -14.42
C GLY A 193 -5.48 -4.62 -15.69
N TYR A 194 -5.15 -5.89 -15.80
CA TYR A 194 -5.57 -6.77 -16.88
C TYR A 194 -6.90 -7.45 -16.52
N LEU A 195 -7.07 -7.84 -15.26
CA LEU A 195 -8.35 -8.25 -14.71
C LEU A 195 -9.27 -7.04 -14.51
N SER A 196 -10.56 -7.25 -14.76
CA SER A 196 -11.57 -6.21 -14.53
C SER A 196 -11.66 -5.85 -13.04
N PRO A 197 -12.14 -4.63 -12.69
CA PRO A 197 -12.35 -4.23 -11.31
C PRO A 197 -13.26 -5.21 -10.53
N GLN A 198 -14.25 -5.79 -11.22
CA GLN A 198 -15.12 -6.82 -10.67
C GLN A 198 -14.37 -8.12 -10.38
N ALA A 199 -13.50 -8.56 -11.29
CA ALA A 199 -12.71 -9.79 -11.13
C ALA A 199 -11.72 -9.67 -9.97
N MET A 200 -10.97 -8.56 -9.91
CA MET A 200 -10.06 -8.28 -8.80
C MET A 200 -10.80 -8.17 -7.46
N SER A 201 -11.96 -7.49 -7.44
CA SER A 201 -12.80 -7.41 -6.25
C SER A 201 -13.34 -8.78 -5.82
N PHE A 202 -13.63 -9.66 -6.78
CA PHE A 202 -14.13 -11.01 -6.53
C PHE A 202 -13.04 -11.92 -5.95
N LEU A 203 -11.82 -11.87 -6.48
CA LEU A 203 -10.66 -12.56 -5.92
C LEU A 203 -10.34 -12.07 -4.50
N PHE A 204 -10.34 -10.76 -4.28
CA PHE A 204 -10.10 -10.20 -2.94
C PHE A 204 -11.22 -10.58 -1.94
N ALA A 205 -12.46 -10.71 -2.41
CA ALA A 205 -13.53 -11.26 -1.59
C ALA A 205 -13.32 -12.74 -1.25
N ALA A 206 -12.81 -13.55 -2.18
CA ALA A 206 -12.45 -14.95 -1.90
C ALA A 206 -11.40 -15.03 -0.79
N TRP A 207 -10.36 -14.21 -0.84
CA TRP A 207 -9.37 -14.09 0.23
C TRP A 207 -9.99 -13.73 1.59
N LEU A 208 -10.92 -12.75 1.62
CA LEU A 208 -11.59 -12.34 2.86
C LEU A 208 -12.46 -13.44 3.48
N VAL A 209 -13.15 -14.22 2.64
CA VAL A 209 -14.06 -15.29 3.08
C VAL A 209 -13.27 -16.55 3.46
N ALA A 210 -12.24 -16.91 2.68
CA ALA A 210 -11.35 -18.04 2.97
C ALA A 210 -10.72 -17.95 4.37
N ARG A 211 -10.31 -16.74 4.76
CA ARG A 211 -9.69 -16.46 6.07
C ARG A 211 -10.69 -16.36 7.24
N ASP A 212 -11.98 -16.57 6.97
CA ASP A 212 -13.08 -16.36 7.92
C ASP A 212 -12.93 -15.07 8.73
N THR A 213 -12.60 -13.97 8.04
CA THR A 213 -12.41 -12.68 8.71
C THR A 213 -13.74 -12.25 9.32
N GLY A 214 -13.80 -12.24 10.65
CA GLY A 214 -15.01 -11.84 11.37
C GLY A 214 -15.51 -10.44 10.94
N PRO A 215 -16.79 -10.10 11.14
CA PRO A 215 -17.41 -8.91 10.56
C PRO A 215 -16.70 -7.58 10.87
N ARG A 216 -16.04 -7.50 12.03
CA ARG A 216 -15.26 -6.32 12.44
C ARG A 216 -14.01 -6.13 11.58
N GLU A 217 -13.27 -7.20 11.35
CA GLU A 217 -12.03 -7.18 10.59
C GLU A 217 -12.31 -6.89 9.12
N ARG A 218 -13.33 -7.57 8.56
CA ARG A 218 -13.82 -7.28 7.21
C ARG A 218 -14.20 -5.80 7.05
N LYS A 219 -14.92 -5.23 8.01
CA LYS A 219 -15.28 -3.80 7.98
C LYS A 219 -14.06 -2.89 8.07
N ARG A 220 -13.00 -3.28 8.76
CA ARG A 220 -11.74 -2.53 8.86
C ARG A 220 -11.03 -2.51 7.51
N VAL A 221 -10.78 -3.68 6.92
CA VAL A 221 -10.10 -3.83 5.62
C VAL A 221 -10.85 -3.09 4.51
N LEU A 222 -12.18 -3.22 4.45
CA LEU A 222 -12.99 -2.54 3.44
C LEU A 222 -12.90 -1.01 3.47
N ARG A 223 -12.42 -0.38 4.57
CA ARG A 223 -12.23 1.08 4.63
C ARG A 223 -11.10 1.57 3.75
N PHE A 224 -10.12 0.72 3.46
CA PHE A 224 -9.01 1.05 2.58
C PHE A 224 -9.39 1.04 1.10
N LEU A 225 -10.52 0.41 0.75
CA LEU A 225 -10.99 0.37 -0.64
C LEU A 225 -11.73 1.65 -1.01
N GLU A 226 -11.55 2.07 -2.26
CA GLU A 226 -12.35 3.10 -2.92
C GLU A 226 -13.84 2.72 -2.97
N THR A 227 -14.72 3.72 -3.13
CA THR A 227 -16.17 3.53 -2.97
C THR A 227 -16.76 2.46 -3.90
N ASN A 228 -16.36 2.46 -5.17
CA ASN A 228 -16.89 1.51 -6.17
C ASN A 228 -16.38 0.10 -5.92
N GLN A 229 -15.07 -0.03 -5.70
CA GLN A 229 -14.35 -1.26 -5.39
C GLN A 229 -14.91 -1.88 -4.11
N ARG A 230 -15.12 -1.07 -3.07
CA ARG A 230 -15.77 -1.51 -1.83
C ARG A 230 -17.17 -2.09 -2.06
N ALA A 231 -17.95 -1.51 -2.97
CA ALA A 231 -19.28 -2.03 -3.31
C ALA A 231 -19.18 -3.38 -4.05
N MET A 232 -18.23 -3.53 -4.97
CA MET A 232 -17.96 -4.78 -5.68
C MET A 232 -17.50 -5.89 -4.73
N VAL A 233 -16.52 -5.62 -3.86
CA VAL A 233 -16.03 -6.59 -2.87
C VAL A 233 -17.14 -7.03 -1.93
N LYS A 234 -18.00 -6.12 -1.46
CA LYS A 234 -19.16 -6.49 -0.62
C LYS A 234 -20.11 -7.44 -1.34
N ALA A 235 -20.47 -7.14 -2.59
CA ALA A 235 -21.34 -8.00 -3.38
C ALA A 235 -20.71 -9.39 -3.59
N ALA A 236 -19.39 -9.45 -3.85
CA ALA A 236 -18.67 -10.70 -4.03
C ALA A 236 -18.56 -11.51 -2.74
N VAL A 237 -18.35 -10.85 -1.60
CA VAL A 237 -18.37 -11.50 -0.28
C VAL A 237 -19.74 -12.13 -0.01
N ASP A 238 -20.84 -11.42 -0.28
CA ASP A 238 -22.19 -11.95 -0.08
C ASP A 238 -22.48 -13.16 -0.99
N GLU A 239 -21.93 -13.15 -2.21
CA GLU A 239 -22.01 -14.27 -3.16
C GLU A 239 -21.21 -15.50 -2.69
N LEU A 240 -19.97 -15.27 -2.24
CA LEU A 240 -19.02 -16.32 -1.83
C LEU A 240 -19.27 -16.89 -0.44
N SER A 241 -19.95 -16.15 0.44
CA SER A 241 -20.31 -16.63 1.79
C SER A 241 -21.45 -17.65 1.77
N ARG A 242 -22.01 -17.98 0.60
CA ARG A 242 -23.02 -19.04 0.48
C ARG A 242 -22.36 -20.42 0.62
N PRO A 243 -23.00 -21.40 1.30
CA PRO A 243 -22.43 -22.73 1.50
C PRO A 243 -21.98 -23.39 0.19
N GLY A 244 -20.84 -24.09 0.19
CA GLY A 244 -20.34 -24.83 -0.98
C GLY A 244 -19.56 -24.01 -2.01
N ARG A 245 -19.40 -22.69 -1.84
CA ARG A 245 -18.79 -21.82 -2.87
C ARG A 245 -17.26 -21.73 -2.82
N LEU A 246 -16.67 -21.96 -1.65
CA LEU A 246 -15.24 -21.91 -1.39
C LEU A 246 -14.69 -23.23 -0.85
N ASP A 247 -15.56 -24.24 -0.69
CA ASP A 247 -15.21 -25.50 -0.05
C ASP A 247 -14.21 -26.31 -0.91
N ASP A 248 -14.20 -26.08 -2.23
CA ASP A 248 -13.25 -26.70 -3.16
C ASP A 248 -11.89 -25.98 -3.22
N LEU A 249 -11.80 -24.75 -2.68
CA LEU A 249 -10.58 -23.92 -2.75
C LEU A 249 -9.55 -24.31 -1.67
N LEU A 250 -10.00 -24.96 -0.59
CA LEU A 250 -9.17 -25.32 0.56
C LEU A 250 -9.67 -26.66 1.09
N GLU A 251 -8.82 -27.69 1.12
CA GLU A 251 -9.08 -28.91 1.90
C GLU A 251 -8.94 -28.53 3.39
N ARG A 252 -10.00 -28.00 4.00
CA ARG A 252 -9.93 -27.37 5.33
C ARG A 252 -9.72 -28.40 6.44
N ASP A 253 -8.53 -28.41 7.03
CA ASP A 253 -8.36 -28.71 8.45
C ASP A 253 -8.55 -27.40 9.26
N ASP A 254 -9.09 -27.50 10.48
CA ASP A 254 -9.54 -26.37 11.29
C ASP A 254 -8.46 -25.27 11.46
N PRO A 255 -8.77 -23.98 11.24
CA PRO A 255 -7.77 -22.92 11.33
C PRO A 255 -7.40 -22.60 12.79
N GLU A 256 -6.12 -22.76 13.14
CA GLU A 256 -5.54 -22.14 14.32
C GLU A 256 -5.50 -20.60 14.19
N PRO A 257 -5.65 -19.85 15.30
CA PRO A 257 -5.77 -18.41 15.26
C PRO A 257 -4.53 -17.73 14.67
N MET A 258 -4.77 -16.66 13.90
CA MET A 258 -3.78 -15.80 13.24
C MET A 258 -2.53 -15.55 14.11
N GLY A 259 -1.39 -16.06 13.64
CA GLY A 259 -0.08 -15.76 14.20
C GLY A 259 0.25 -14.27 14.11
N GLN A 260 0.94 -13.78 15.13
CA GLN A 260 1.40 -12.40 15.23
C GLN A 260 2.26 -11.99 14.02
N ILE A 261 2.02 -10.77 13.53
CA ILE A 261 2.80 -10.09 12.50
C ILE A 261 4.30 -10.26 12.77
N VAL A 262 5.00 -10.93 11.86
CA VAL A 262 6.46 -10.94 11.83
C VAL A 262 6.91 -9.52 11.51
N ARG A 263 7.43 -8.81 12.52
CA ARG A 263 8.13 -7.54 12.29
C ARG A 263 9.39 -7.87 11.50
N LEU A 264 9.42 -7.51 10.22
CA LEU A 264 10.66 -7.49 9.46
C LEU A 264 11.68 -6.64 10.24
N PRO A 265 12.91 -7.10 10.44
CA PRO A 265 13.94 -6.27 11.04
C PRO A 265 14.16 -5.07 10.12
N VAL A 266 13.80 -3.89 10.59
CA VAL A 266 14.23 -2.63 9.98
C VAL A 266 15.76 -2.69 9.96
N ARG A 267 16.37 -2.66 8.77
CA ARG A 267 17.82 -2.49 8.66
C ARG A 267 18.21 -1.33 9.59
N PRO A 268 19.20 -1.49 10.48
CA PRO A 268 19.61 -0.42 11.38
C PRO A 268 20.38 0.63 10.58
N ASP A 269 19.66 1.39 9.76
CA ASP A 269 20.20 2.58 9.14
C ASP A 269 20.43 3.60 10.25
N THR A 270 21.55 4.30 10.17
CA THR A 270 21.83 5.41 11.07
C THR A 270 20.79 6.50 10.85
N VAL A 271 20.04 6.81 11.90
CA VAL A 271 19.07 7.91 11.91
C VAL A 271 19.68 9.10 12.62
N HIS A 272 19.23 10.31 12.26
CA HIS A 272 19.73 11.56 12.83
C HIS A 272 18.68 12.21 13.72
N ARG A 273 19.14 13.00 14.68
CA ARG A 273 18.28 13.86 15.49
C ARG A 273 17.84 15.06 14.65
N ARG A 274 16.53 15.21 14.45
CA ARG A 274 15.92 16.40 13.85
C ARG A 274 15.33 17.28 14.94
N GLU A 275 15.76 18.54 15.03
CA GLU A 275 15.09 19.50 15.92
C GLU A 275 13.72 19.91 15.34
N GLY A 276 12.69 19.80 16.17
CA GLY A 276 11.37 20.32 15.90
C GLY A 276 10.80 21.08 17.10
N ASN A 277 9.62 21.66 16.93
CA ASN A 277 8.90 22.34 18.01
C ASN A 277 7.50 21.76 18.17
N LYS A 278 6.94 21.89 19.38
CA LYS A 278 5.58 21.43 19.69
C LYS A 278 4.53 22.52 19.49
N ALA A 279 4.80 23.51 18.62
CA ALA A 279 3.92 24.67 18.44
C ALA A 279 2.48 24.25 18.10
N LEU A 280 2.31 23.34 17.14
CA LEU A 280 0.98 22.86 16.73
C LEU A 280 0.27 22.09 17.85
N VAL A 281 0.95 21.11 18.46
CA VAL A 281 0.39 20.26 19.53
C VAL A 281 -0.02 21.09 20.74
N ASN A 282 0.81 22.04 21.16
CA ASN A 282 0.51 22.89 22.31
C ASN A 282 -0.53 23.97 21.98
N THR A 283 -0.64 24.43 20.73
CA THR A 283 -1.76 25.29 20.29
C THR A 283 -3.09 24.58 20.49
N VAL A 284 -3.20 23.31 20.08
CA VAL A 284 -4.43 22.52 20.25
C VAL A 284 -4.78 22.36 21.74
N LYS A 285 -3.80 21.99 22.57
CA LYS A 285 -4.00 21.90 24.04
C LYS A 285 -4.43 23.24 24.64
N GLY A 286 -3.83 24.33 24.18
CA GLY A 286 -4.17 25.69 24.59
C GLY A 286 -5.61 26.07 24.22
N VAL A 287 -6.06 25.77 23.01
CA VAL A 287 -7.45 26.00 22.56
C VAL A 287 -8.44 25.19 23.41
N VAL A 288 -8.15 23.91 23.67
CA VAL A 288 -9.02 23.07 24.52
C VAL A 288 -9.14 23.63 25.93
N PHE A 289 -8.02 24.03 26.54
CA PHE A 289 -8.03 24.67 27.86
C PHE A 289 -8.82 25.99 27.84
N GLY A 290 -8.61 26.82 26.82
CA GLY A 290 -9.35 28.07 26.62
C GLY A 290 -10.86 27.84 26.48
N ALA A 291 -11.27 26.77 25.79
CA ALA A 291 -12.67 26.38 25.64
C ALA A 291 -13.30 25.93 26.97
N ILE A 292 -12.56 25.21 27.82
CA ILE A 292 -13.02 24.83 29.16
C ILE A 292 -13.26 26.08 30.01
N VAL A 293 -12.35 27.05 29.98
CA VAL A 293 -12.52 28.34 30.70
C VAL A 293 -13.70 29.13 30.13
N ALA A 294 -13.82 29.19 28.80
CA ALA A 294 -14.91 29.87 28.11
C ALA A 294 -16.30 29.32 28.50
N PHE A 295 -16.42 28.00 28.68
CA PHE A 295 -17.65 27.34 29.10
C PHE A 295 -18.21 27.89 30.42
N PHE A 296 -17.33 28.19 31.39
CA PHE A 296 -17.75 28.80 32.67
C PHE A 296 -18.03 30.29 32.55
N LEU A 297 -17.30 31.00 31.69
CA LEU A 297 -17.44 32.45 31.53
C LEU A 297 -18.66 32.87 30.70
N VAL A 298 -19.13 32.02 29.79
CA VAL A 298 -20.16 32.41 28.79
C VAL A 298 -21.45 32.95 29.42
N ARG A 299 -21.81 32.48 30.62
CA ARG A 299 -23.04 32.90 31.32
C ARG A 299 -22.92 34.24 32.04
N VAL A 300 -21.70 34.69 32.33
CA VAL A 300 -21.45 35.89 33.14
C VAL A 300 -20.81 37.00 32.31
N MET A 301 -19.89 36.63 31.40
CA MET A 301 -19.12 37.55 30.56
C MET A 301 -18.87 36.93 29.17
N PRO A 302 -19.82 37.02 28.23
CA PRO A 302 -19.73 36.34 26.93
C PRO A 302 -18.55 36.80 26.07
N LEU A 303 -18.17 38.07 26.15
CA LEU A 303 -17.01 38.59 25.42
C LEU A 303 -15.69 38.01 25.98
N ALA A 304 -15.60 37.80 27.29
CA ALA A 304 -14.44 37.19 27.95
C ALA A 304 -14.29 35.71 27.60
N ALA A 305 -15.40 35.00 27.35
CA ALA A 305 -15.38 33.61 26.92
C ALA A 305 -14.69 33.43 25.55
N ILE A 306 -14.95 34.32 24.59
CA ILE A 306 -14.29 34.30 23.27
C ILE A 306 -12.79 34.57 23.42
N LEU A 307 -12.43 35.56 24.21
CA LEU A 307 -11.03 35.91 24.47
C LEU A 307 -10.26 34.76 25.14
N ALA A 308 -10.90 33.97 26.01
CA ALA A 308 -10.26 32.84 26.67
C ALA A 308 -9.79 31.75 25.68
N VAL A 309 -10.57 31.46 24.63
CA VAL A 309 -10.21 30.47 23.59
C VAL A 309 -9.02 30.96 22.77
N VAL A 310 -9.08 32.23 22.33
CA VAL A 310 -8.01 32.85 21.53
C VAL A 310 -6.73 32.94 22.35
N ALA A 311 -6.80 33.43 23.59
CA ALA A 311 -5.67 33.51 24.51
C ALA A 311 -5.06 32.14 24.78
N GLY A 312 -5.89 31.11 24.98
CA GLY A 312 -5.45 29.73 25.14
C GLY A 312 -4.62 29.24 23.94
N GLY A 313 -5.11 29.45 22.72
CA GLY A 313 -4.39 29.09 21.50
C GLY A 313 -3.06 29.82 21.35
N VAL A 314 -3.03 31.14 21.60
CA VAL A 314 -1.81 31.96 21.52
C VAL A 314 -0.77 31.56 22.56
N ILE A 315 -1.20 31.34 23.81
CA ILE A 315 -0.31 30.87 24.89
C ILE A 315 0.24 29.48 24.54
N GLY A 316 -0.62 28.58 24.06
CA GLY A 316 -0.23 27.24 23.60
C GLY A 316 0.80 27.27 22.47
N ALA A 317 0.58 28.09 21.45
CA ALA A 317 1.52 28.28 20.35
C ALA A 317 2.87 28.80 20.82
N ARG A 318 2.87 29.81 21.69
CA ARG A 318 4.09 30.43 22.23
C ARG A 318 4.90 29.45 23.08
N LEU A 319 4.24 28.72 23.98
CA LEU A 319 4.90 27.70 24.79
C LEU A 319 5.44 26.56 23.92
N GLY A 320 4.67 26.09 22.94
CA GLY A 320 5.11 25.04 22.00
C GLY A 320 6.27 25.45 21.09
N ALA A 321 6.36 26.73 20.71
CA ALA A 321 7.51 27.25 19.96
C ALA A 321 8.79 27.32 20.80
N GLN A 322 8.68 27.44 22.13
CA GLN A 322 9.82 27.45 23.05
C GLN A 322 10.28 26.04 23.46
N THR A 323 9.40 25.05 23.38
CA THR A 323 9.76 23.65 23.66
C THR A 323 10.43 23.03 22.43
N ARG A 324 11.76 22.93 22.48
CA ARG A 324 12.52 22.13 21.50
C ARG A 324 12.39 20.66 21.83
N VAL A 325 12.14 19.87 20.79
CA VAL A 325 12.00 18.43 20.89
C VAL A 325 12.81 17.79 19.78
N LEU A 326 13.46 16.69 20.10
CA LEU A 326 14.24 15.92 19.15
C LEU A 326 13.34 14.84 18.56
N TYR A 327 13.42 14.66 17.24
CA TYR A 327 12.68 13.65 16.52
C TYR A 327 13.64 12.75 15.76
N CYS A 328 13.29 11.48 15.64
CA CYS A 328 13.98 10.53 14.78
C CYS A 328 13.77 10.91 13.31
N SER A 329 14.85 11.08 12.54
CA SER A 329 14.75 11.41 11.11
C SER A 329 14.09 10.32 10.27
N GLY A 330 14.13 9.06 10.73
CA GLY A 330 13.54 7.93 10.03
C GLY A 330 12.03 7.81 10.26
N CYS A 331 11.59 7.67 11.52
CA CYS A 331 10.19 7.37 11.84
C CYS A 331 9.41 8.53 12.51
N GLY A 332 10.05 9.66 12.79
CA GLY A 332 9.40 10.82 13.43
C GLY A 332 9.09 10.66 14.91
N GLU A 333 9.53 9.58 15.56
CA GLU A 333 9.34 9.38 17.00
C GLU A 333 10.09 10.43 17.81
N GLU A 334 9.50 10.89 18.91
CA GLU A 334 10.16 11.80 19.86
C GLU A 334 11.31 11.06 20.55
N LEU A 335 12.50 11.66 20.52
CA LEU A 335 13.73 11.11 21.10
C LEU A 335 14.11 11.89 22.35
N ASP A 336 14.61 11.16 23.35
CA ASP A 336 15.34 11.77 24.46
C ASP A 336 16.78 12.14 24.00
N GLN A 337 17.42 13.08 24.69
CA GLN A 337 18.80 13.47 24.40
C GLN A 337 19.77 12.28 24.54
N ASN A 338 19.43 11.34 25.43
CA ASN A 338 20.28 10.19 25.75
C ASN A 338 19.96 8.94 24.91
N ASP A 339 18.99 9.00 24.00
CA ASP A 339 18.65 7.85 23.17
C ASP A 339 19.78 7.57 22.16
N ALA A 340 20.47 6.45 22.34
CA ALA A 340 21.44 5.92 21.37
C ALA A 340 20.76 5.13 20.24
N VAL A 341 19.52 4.68 20.48
CA VAL A 341 18.70 3.89 19.55
C VAL A 341 17.28 4.43 19.61
N CYS A 342 16.64 4.61 18.46
CA CYS A 342 15.26 5.07 18.40
C CYS A 342 14.31 3.98 18.96
N PRO A 343 13.43 4.29 19.92
CA PRO A 343 12.56 3.30 20.57
C PRO A 343 11.50 2.71 19.63
N ARG A 344 11.19 3.37 18.51
CA ARG A 344 10.18 2.92 17.56
C ARG A 344 10.77 2.12 16.39
N CYS A 345 11.78 2.67 15.68
CA CYS A 345 12.34 2.00 14.50
C CYS A 345 13.60 1.18 14.77
N GLY A 346 14.22 1.28 15.96
CA GLY A 346 15.47 0.57 16.27
C GLY A 346 16.72 1.12 15.58
N GLY A 347 16.62 2.24 14.85
CA GLY A 347 17.77 2.89 14.21
C GLY A 347 18.75 3.50 15.21
N LEU A 348 20.05 3.39 14.92
CA LEU A 348 21.12 4.01 15.73
C LEU A 348 21.09 5.54 15.54
N VAL A 349 20.91 6.27 16.64
CA VAL A 349 20.77 7.73 16.63
C VAL A 349 22.14 8.39 16.66
N ARG A 350 22.52 9.06 15.55
CA ARG A 350 23.74 9.86 15.44
C ARG A 350 23.45 11.36 15.54
#